data_AF-A0A661PPM6-F1
#
_entry.id   AF-A0A661PPM6-F1
#
_cell.length_a   1.000
_cell.length_b   1.000
_cell.length_c   1.000
_cell.angle_alpha   90.00
_cell.angle_beta   90.00
_cell.angle_gamma   90.00
#
_symmetry.space_group_name_H-M   'P 1'
#
loop_
_entity.id
_entity.type
_entity.pdbx_description
1 polymer ?
#
loop_
_entity_poly.entity_id
_entity_poly.type
_entity_poly.pdbx_seq_one_letter_code
_entity_poly.pdbx_strand_id
1 'polypeptide(L)'
;FEVDVRPVHDDRPFFFQAIKPERVFSDLLRWRDTGNNSFSLQVIFAMLVMVLLLVVSTIVVPLWLKKRQHLLGGTGSKLRDLSYFMALGVGFIFIEISLLQRFTLVLGHPITSLRVVLFGMLFFSGLGSLLSSRVQAPGRLRLLMVVAAASTAILSLAYGVFLGDIVQAAVGWSLAMRIGVSLGLVAAPALLMGTLLPTGLRLVATRHAEIVPWAWGLNGAASVLGSVLAMFLAIFLGFSKVLIIGGAMYLVALLLGFRRGTPRDEAG
;
A
#
# COMPACT_ATOMS: atom_id res chain seq x y z
N PHE A 1 -8.15 27.55 23.91
CA PHE A 1 -8.55 26.13 23.95
C PHE A 1 -7.91 25.39 22.77
N GLU A 2 -6.71 24.84 22.99
CA GLU A 2 -5.75 24.43 21.96
C GLU A 2 -5.55 22.90 21.88
N VAL A 3 -6.63 22.12 21.91
CA VAL A 3 -6.57 20.65 21.85
C VAL A 3 -7.61 20.13 20.84
N ASP A 4 -7.26 19.10 20.06
CA ASP A 4 -8.20 18.32 19.26
C ASP A 4 -9.10 17.52 20.21
N VAL A 5 -10.37 17.93 20.34
CA VAL A 5 -11.36 17.31 21.24
C VAL A 5 -12.25 16.31 20.48
N ARG A 6 -11.84 15.87 19.29
CA ARG A 6 -12.59 14.89 18.51
C ARG A 6 -12.65 13.54 19.27
N PRO A 7 -13.80 12.86 19.25
CA PRO A 7 -13.95 11.57 19.93
C PRO A 7 -12.99 10.52 19.35
N VAL A 8 -12.43 9.69 20.23
CA VAL A 8 -11.59 8.55 19.86
C VAL A 8 -12.50 7.42 19.40
N HIS A 9 -12.17 6.82 18.26
CA HIS A 9 -12.90 5.71 17.67
C HIS A 9 -11.93 4.59 17.30
N ASP A 10 -12.44 3.37 17.13
CA ASP A 10 -11.65 2.21 16.67
C ASP A 10 -10.89 2.47 15.36
N ASP A 11 -11.40 3.39 14.52
CA ASP A 11 -10.75 3.79 13.28
C ASP A 11 -9.55 4.74 13.46
N ARG A 12 -9.50 5.46 14.59
CA ARG A 12 -8.47 6.43 14.96
C ARG A 12 -8.09 6.22 16.43
N PRO A 13 -7.39 5.12 16.80
CA PRO A 13 -7.12 4.75 18.18
C PRO A 13 -5.96 5.56 18.83
N PHE A 14 -5.89 6.86 18.55
CA PHE A 14 -4.77 7.75 18.95
C PHE A 14 -5.20 8.71 20.06
N PHE A 15 -5.60 8.17 21.21
CA PHE A 15 -6.11 8.94 22.37
C PHE A 15 -5.09 9.89 23.00
N PHE A 16 -3.80 9.64 22.79
CA PHE A 16 -2.68 10.45 23.26
C PHE A 16 -2.37 11.65 22.34
N GLN A 17 -3.11 11.82 21.24
CA GLN A 17 -2.85 12.86 20.25
C GLN A 17 -3.83 14.02 20.36
N ALA A 18 -3.37 15.14 20.93
CA ALA A 18 -4.15 16.38 21.10
C ALA A 18 -3.90 17.44 20.00
N ILE A 19 -3.00 17.21 19.05
CA ILE A 19 -2.54 18.25 18.11
C ILE A 19 -3.47 18.33 16.89
N LYS A 20 -3.94 19.55 16.58
CA LYS A 20 -4.77 19.82 15.40
C LYS A 20 -3.99 19.65 14.09
N PRO A 21 -4.56 19.01 13.04
CA PRO A 21 -3.90 18.76 11.76
C PRO A 21 -3.26 19.99 11.11
N GLU A 22 -3.89 21.17 11.25
CA GLU A 22 -3.47 22.43 10.64
C GLU A 22 -2.13 22.97 11.16
N ARG A 23 -1.80 22.70 12.44
CA ARG A 23 -0.57 23.20 13.08
C ARG A 23 0.54 22.15 13.18
N VAL A 24 0.22 20.88 12.91
CA VAL A 24 1.17 19.77 12.95
C VAL A 24 2.40 20.07 12.13
N PHE A 25 2.25 20.53 10.88
CA PHE A 25 3.40 20.76 10.02
C PHE A 25 4.29 21.91 10.55
N SER A 26 3.70 22.99 11.05
CA SER A 26 4.44 24.11 11.63
C SER A 26 5.10 23.78 12.95
N ASP A 27 4.45 23.01 13.82
CA ASP A 27 4.97 22.65 15.14
C ASP A 27 6.04 21.54 15.03
N LEU A 28 5.87 20.58 14.10
CA LEU A 28 6.88 19.57 13.77
C LEU A 28 8.16 20.20 13.21
N LEU A 29 8.04 21.15 12.27
CA LEU A 29 9.19 21.79 11.65
C LEU A 29 9.96 22.70 12.63
N ARG A 30 9.25 23.31 13.59
CA ARG A 30 9.82 24.20 14.61
C ARG A 30 10.34 23.47 15.84
N TRP A 31 10.24 22.13 15.89
CA TRP A 31 10.59 21.30 17.06
C TRP A 31 10.04 21.89 18.36
N ARG A 32 8.83 22.46 18.30
CA ARG A 32 8.28 23.20 19.42
C ARG A 32 7.78 22.21 20.46
N ASP A 33 8.31 22.30 21.67
CA ASP A 33 7.89 21.44 22.77
C ASP A 33 6.52 21.90 23.29
N THR A 34 5.45 21.34 22.73
CA THR A 34 4.07 21.50 23.22
C THR A 34 3.70 20.46 24.29
N GLY A 35 4.69 19.82 24.94
CA GLY A 35 4.51 18.78 25.95
C GLY A 35 4.38 17.36 25.36
N ASN A 36 4.12 16.36 26.24
CA ASN A 36 4.15 14.91 25.92
C ASN A 36 3.35 14.50 24.68
N ASN A 37 2.27 15.21 24.33
CA ASN A 37 1.42 14.87 23.17
C ASN A 37 2.10 15.09 21.81
N SER A 38 3.26 15.77 21.77
CA SER A 38 4.00 16.11 20.55
C SER A 38 5.10 15.11 20.22
N PHE A 39 5.62 14.41 21.23
CA PHE A 39 6.78 13.53 21.08
C PHE A 39 6.50 12.37 20.12
N SER A 40 5.35 11.68 20.25
CA SER A 40 5.00 10.58 19.36
C SER A 40 4.88 11.01 17.90
N LEU A 41 4.33 12.19 17.64
CA LEU A 41 4.22 12.75 16.28
C LEU A 41 5.59 13.15 15.72
N GLN A 42 6.45 13.76 16.53
CA GLN A 42 7.81 14.10 16.16
C GLN A 42 8.63 12.85 15.83
N VAL A 43 8.50 11.78 16.62
CA VAL A 43 9.17 10.49 16.36
C VAL A 43 8.69 9.89 15.03
N ILE A 44 7.37 9.86 14.78
CA ILE A 44 6.84 9.32 13.51
C ILE A 44 7.26 10.17 12.32
N PHE A 45 7.26 11.50 12.46
CA PHE A 45 7.72 12.40 11.41
C PHE A 45 9.23 12.26 11.15
N ALA A 46 10.05 12.20 12.20
CA ALA A 46 11.48 11.96 12.10
C ALA A 46 11.77 10.60 11.44
N MET A 47 11.00 9.56 11.79
CA MET A 47 11.08 8.25 11.15
C MET A 47 10.69 8.31 9.67
N LEU A 48 9.66 9.08 9.32
CA LEU A 48 9.26 9.28 7.92
C LEU A 48 10.36 9.96 7.11
N VAL A 49 10.96 11.04 7.65
CA VAL A 49 12.07 11.74 7.01
C VAL A 49 13.29 10.81 6.89
N MET A 50 13.64 10.09 7.95
CA MET A 50 14.75 9.14 7.95
C MET A 50 14.57 8.04 6.91
N VAL A 51 13.39 7.41 6.86
CA VAL A 51 13.08 6.35 5.88
C VAL A 51 13.05 6.90 4.46
N LEU A 52 12.50 8.11 4.26
CA LEU A 52 12.53 8.78 2.95
C LEU A 52 13.97 9.01 2.50
N LEU A 53 14.83 9.54 3.36
CA LEU A 53 16.24 9.76 3.06
C LEU A 53 16.95 8.44 2.72
N LEU A 54 16.68 7.36 3.47
CA LEU A 54 17.27 6.05 3.24
C LEU A 54 16.79 5.42 1.92
N VAL A 55 15.51 5.55 1.60
CA VAL A 55 14.94 5.08 0.33
C VAL A 55 15.54 5.86 -0.83
N VAL A 56 15.56 7.19 -0.74
CA VAL A 56 16.16 8.05 -1.77
C VAL A 56 17.64 7.74 -1.94
N SER A 57 18.40 7.57 -0.85
CA SER A 57 19.83 7.22 -0.94
C SER A 57 20.02 5.85 -1.59
N THR A 58 19.22 4.86 -1.22
CA THR A 58 19.31 3.50 -1.79
C THR A 58 18.96 3.47 -3.28
N ILE A 59 18.16 4.42 -3.77
CA ILE A 59 17.85 4.56 -5.20
C ILE A 59 18.93 5.40 -5.91
N VAL A 60 19.28 6.56 -5.38
CA VAL A 60 20.19 7.53 -6.02
C VAL A 60 21.63 7.05 -6.05
N VAL A 61 22.12 6.40 -4.99
CA VAL A 61 23.51 5.94 -4.90
C VAL A 61 23.86 4.92 -5.99
N PRO A 62 23.08 3.84 -6.23
CA PRO A 62 23.35 2.91 -7.33
C PRO A 62 23.25 3.58 -8.72
N LEU A 63 22.34 4.55 -8.90
CA LEU A 63 22.20 5.30 -10.15
C LEU A 63 23.42 6.18 -10.46
N TRP A 64 24.01 6.76 -9.41
CA TRP A 64 25.19 7.60 -9.51
C TRP A 64 26.45 6.75 -9.77
N LEU A 65 26.59 5.61 -9.09
CA LEU A 65 27.75 4.71 -9.22
C LEU A 65 27.76 3.90 -10.52
N LYS A 66 26.62 3.33 -10.95
CA LYS A 66 26.50 2.57 -12.20
C LYS A 66 25.95 3.46 -13.31
N LYS A 67 26.86 4.15 -14.02
CA LYS A 67 26.61 5.07 -15.15
C LYS A 67 25.25 4.87 -15.82
N ARG A 68 24.29 5.73 -15.48
CA ARG A 68 23.17 6.39 -16.21
C ARG A 68 22.54 5.77 -17.49
N GLN A 69 23.23 4.93 -18.26
CA GLN A 69 22.84 4.50 -19.61
C GLN A 69 21.63 3.55 -19.64
N HIS A 70 21.37 2.76 -18.59
CA HIS A 70 20.23 1.83 -18.59
C HIS A 70 18.85 2.48 -18.39
N LEU A 71 18.78 3.67 -17.78
CA LEU A 71 17.51 4.35 -17.48
C LEU A 71 17.23 5.59 -18.34
N LEU A 72 18.26 6.16 -18.99
CA LEU A 72 18.14 7.42 -19.75
C LEU A 72 17.72 7.26 -21.21
N GLY A 73 17.70 6.04 -21.77
CA GLY A 73 17.09 5.79 -23.09
C GLY A 73 15.59 5.53 -22.96
N GLY A 74 14.74 6.41 -23.52
CA GLY A 74 13.27 6.26 -23.51
C GLY A 74 12.60 6.56 -22.16
N THR A 75 13.11 7.54 -21.42
CA THR A 75 12.80 7.89 -20.02
C THR A 75 11.32 7.89 -19.64
N GLY A 76 10.43 8.37 -20.50
CA GLY A 76 9.00 8.49 -20.18
C GLY A 76 8.26 7.17 -19.99
N SER A 77 8.59 6.13 -20.77
CA SER A 77 7.93 4.82 -20.64
C SER A 77 8.45 4.06 -19.40
N LYS A 78 9.77 4.06 -19.20
CA LYS A 78 10.43 3.40 -18.07
C LYS A 78 10.00 4.00 -16.73
N LEU A 79 9.96 5.33 -16.62
CA LEU A 79 9.54 6.00 -15.38
C LEU A 79 8.08 5.67 -15.03
N ARG A 80 7.22 5.55 -16.04
CA ARG A 80 5.82 5.17 -15.86
C ARG A 80 5.67 3.73 -15.36
N ASP A 81 6.42 2.81 -15.95
CA ASP A 81 6.44 1.41 -15.53
C ASP A 81 6.98 1.27 -14.10
N LEU A 82 8.03 2.03 -13.74
CA LEU A 82 8.53 2.08 -12.36
C LEU A 82 7.51 2.70 -11.38
N SER A 83 6.79 3.73 -11.82
CA SER A 83 5.72 4.36 -11.03
C SER A 83 4.54 3.42 -10.77
N TYR A 84 4.24 2.54 -11.72
CA TYR A 84 3.28 1.46 -11.52
C TYR A 84 3.68 0.57 -10.34
N PHE A 85 4.94 0.12 -10.27
CA PHE A 85 5.42 -0.74 -9.17
C PHE A 85 5.48 -0.03 -7.82
N MET A 86 5.82 1.27 -7.80
CA MET A 86 5.73 2.09 -6.58
C MET A 86 4.30 2.20 -6.07
N ALA A 87 3.34 2.48 -6.97
CA ALA A 87 1.92 2.55 -6.63
C ALA A 87 1.39 1.22 -6.08
N LEU A 88 1.79 0.08 -6.68
CA LEU A 88 1.45 -1.24 -6.15
C LEU A 88 2.02 -1.46 -4.73
N GLY A 89 3.27 -1.05 -4.47
CA GLY A 89 3.91 -1.24 -3.17
C GLY A 89 3.23 -0.44 -2.07
N VAL A 90 2.98 0.85 -2.33
CA VAL A 90 2.22 1.73 -1.41
C VAL A 90 0.81 1.20 -1.20
N GLY A 91 0.11 0.80 -2.27
CA GLY A 91 -1.24 0.25 -2.17
C GLY A 91 -1.31 -1.01 -1.31
N PHE A 92 -0.39 -1.95 -1.54
CA PHE A 92 -0.32 -3.21 -0.80
C PHE A 92 -0.11 -2.96 0.69
N ILE A 93 0.90 -2.17 1.07
CA ILE A 93 1.24 -1.97 2.48
C ILE A 93 0.19 -1.13 3.21
N PHE A 94 -0.50 -0.20 2.53
CA PHE A 94 -1.61 0.56 3.12
C PHE A 94 -2.78 -0.36 3.46
N ILE A 95 -3.14 -1.26 2.54
CA ILE A 95 -4.20 -2.25 2.78
C ILE A 95 -3.78 -3.21 3.89
N GLU A 96 -2.55 -3.73 3.85
CA GLU A 96 -2.03 -4.66 4.84
C GLU A 96 -2.05 -4.07 6.27
N ILE A 97 -1.50 -2.87 6.46
CA ILE A 97 -1.46 -2.22 7.78
C ILE A 97 -2.87 -1.90 8.29
N SER A 98 -3.76 -1.43 7.42
CA SER A 98 -5.13 -1.11 7.81
C SER A 98 -5.91 -2.35 8.25
N LEU A 99 -5.72 -3.48 7.55
CA LEU A 99 -6.31 -4.77 7.92
C LEU A 99 -5.70 -5.31 9.21
N LEU A 100 -4.37 -5.23 9.37
CA LEU A 100 -3.67 -5.66 10.58
C LEU A 100 -4.21 -4.94 11.82
N GLN A 101 -4.39 -3.63 11.73
CA GLN A 101 -4.90 -2.82 12.85
C GLN A 101 -6.34 -3.18 13.20
N ARG A 102 -7.22 -3.32 12.19
CA ARG A 102 -8.60 -3.74 12.42
C ARG A 102 -8.73 -5.14 12.99
N PHE A 103 -7.94 -6.09 12.50
CA PHE A 103 -7.96 -7.45 13.02
C PHE A 103 -7.21 -7.60 14.34
N THR A 104 -6.45 -6.60 14.78
CA THR A 104 -5.96 -6.53 16.16
C THR A 104 -7.12 -6.38 17.15
N LEU A 105 -8.16 -5.64 16.79
CA LEU A 105 -9.38 -5.52 17.61
C LEU A 105 -10.16 -6.85 17.68
N VAL A 106 -10.29 -7.57 16.57
CA VAL A 106 -11.02 -8.85 16.52
C VAL A 106 -10.26 -9.95 17.27
N LEU A 107 -8.97 -10.13 16.96
CA LEU A 107 -8.16 -11.24 17.48
C LEU A 107 -7.61 -10.95 18.88
N GLY A 108 -7.74 -9.73 19.37
CA GLY A 108 -7.42 -9.32 20.74
C GLY A 108 -5.94 -9.21 21.06
N HIS A 109 -5.04 -9.61 20.16
CA HIS A 109 -3.60 -9.57 20.40
C HIS A 109 -2.79 -9.25 19.13
N PRO A 110 -1.92 -8.21 19.15
CA PRO A 110 -1.17 -7.77 17.97
C PRO A 110 -0.32 -8.87 17.31
N ILE A 111 0.31 -9.75 18.11
CA ILE A 111 1.12 -10.85 17.56
C ILE A 111 0.25 -11.87 16.82
N THR A 112 -0.97 -12.15 17.31
CA THR A 112 -1.88 -13.09 16.65
C THR A 112 -2.37 -12.50 15.33
N SER A 113 -2.73 -11.22 15.32
CA SER A 113 -3.15 -10.52 14.12
C SER A 113 -2.03 -10.43 13.08
N LEU A 114 -0.81 -10.11 13.51
CA LEU A 114 0.35 -10.12 12.63
C LEU A 114 0.53 -11.49 11.98
N ARG A 115 0.49 -12.58 12.75
CA ARG A 115 0.63 -13.95 12.21
C ARG A 115 -0.46 -14.28 11.19
N VAL A 116 -1.72 -14.03 11.53
CA VAL A 116 -2.87 -14.38 10.68
C VAL A 116 -2.89 -13.53 9.40
N VAL A 117 -2.67 -12.23 9.53
CA VAL A 117 -2.71 -11.31 8.39
C VAL A 117 -1.52 -11.53 7.47
N LEU A 118 -0.30 -11.61 7.99
CA LEU A 118 0.87 -11.89 7.15
C LEU A 118 0.75 -13.25 6.46
N PHE A 119 0.35 -14.30 7.19
CA PHE A 119 0.13 -15.61 6.60
C PHE A 119 -0.92 -15.55 5.49
N GLY A 120 -2.08 -14.95 5.75
CA GLY A 120 -3.15 -14.81 4.77
C GLY A 120 -2.69 -14.00 3.55
N MET A 121 -2.10 -12.83 3.76
CA MET A 121 -1.61 -11.96 2.69
C MET A 121 -0.60 -12.70 1.81
N LEU A 122 0.39 -13.38 2.39
CA LEU A 122 1.39 -14.14 1.64
C LEU A 122 0.80 -15.36 0.92
N PHE A 123 0.00 -16.17 1.61
CA PHE A 123 -0.60 -17.38 1.04
C PHE A 123 -1.52 -17.07 -0.13
N PHE A 124 -2.47 -16.15 0.08
CA PHE A 124 -3.47 -15.79 -0.93
C PHE A 124 -2.88 -14.93 -2.05
N SER A 125 -1.91 -14.05 -1.78
CA SER A 125 -1.19 -13.36 -2.87
C SER A 125 -0.33 -14.31 -3.70
N GLY A 126 0.27 -15.34 -3.08
CA GLY A 126 0.95 -16.43 -3.77
C GLY A 126 0.01 -17.20 -4.70
N LEU A 127 -1.21 -17.53 -4.22
CA LEU A 127 -2.25 -18.14 -5.06
C LEU A 127 -2.67 -17.22 -6.21
N GLY A 128 -2.85 -15.92 -5.97
CA GLY A 128 -3.15 -14.94 -7.01
C GLY A 128 -2.06 -14.88 -8.08
N SER A 129 -0.79 -14.93 -7.66
CA SER A 129 0.35 -14.99 -8.56
C SER A 129 0.34 -16.25 -9.42
N LEU A 130 0.09 -17.42 -8.83
CA LEU A 130 -0.06 -18.71 -9.52
C LEU A 130 -1.23 -18.72 -10.50
N LEU A 131 -2.37 -18.12 -10.15
CA LEU A 131 -3.51 -18.01 -11.07
C LEU A 131 -3.19 -17.09 -12.25
N SER A 132 -2.46 -16.00 -12.00
CA SER A 132 -2.05 -15.06 -13.04
C SER A 132 -1.12 -15.71 -14.09
N SER A 133 -0.30 -16.70 -13.72
CA SER A 133 0.67 -17.33 -14.63
C SER A 133 0.00 -18.22 -15.67
N ARG A 134 -1.23 -18.69 -15.40
CA ARG A 134 -2.04 -19.48 -16.33
C ARG A 134 -2.61 -18.65 -17.48
N VAL A 135 -2.65 -17.31 -17.32
CA VAL A 135 -3.15 -16.40 -18.35
C VAL A 135 -1.96 -15.86 -19.15
N GLN A 136 -1.86 -16.28 -20.42
CA GLN A 136 -0.74 -15.91 -21.30
C GLN A 136 -1.10 -14.92 -22.41
N ALA A 137 -2.37 -14.89 -22.85
CA ALA A 137 -2.80 -14.02 -23.95
C ALA A 137 -2.76 -12.54 -23.54
N PRO A 138 -2.05 -11.64 -24.25
CA PRO A 138 -1.85 -10.24 -23.84
C PRO A 138 -3.14 -9.47 -23.54
N GLY A 139 -4.20 -9.67 -24.33
CA GLY A 139 -5.51 -9.06 -24.10
C GLY A 139 -6.18 -9.55 -22.80
N ARG A 140 -6.01 -10.83 -22.46
CA ARG A 140 -6.52 -11.42 -21.21
C ARG A 140 -5.71 -10.99 -20.00
N LEU A 141 -4.38 -10.82 -20.12
CA LEU A 141 -3.56 -10.22 -19.05
C LEU A 141 -4.04 -8.79 -18.76
N ARG A 142 -4.28 -8.00 -19.81
CA ARG A 142 -4.76 -6.62 -19.67
C ARG A 142 -6.09 -6.58 -18.94
N LEU A 143 -7.06 -7.39 -19.36
CA LEU A 143 -8.35 -7.50 -18.70
C LEU A 143 -8.22 -7.95 -17.24
N LEU A 144 -7.38 -8.94 -16.96
CA LEU A 144 -7.11 -9.41 -15.60
C LEU A 144 -6.59 -8.26 -14.73
N MET A 145 -5.68 -7.42 -15.23
CA MET A 145 -5.20 -6.25 -14.50
C MET A 145 -6.29 -5.22 -14.24
N VAL A 146 -7.15 -4.92 -15.23
CA VAL A 146 -8.32 -4.03 -15.05
C VAL A 146 -9.19 -4.56 -13.93
N VAL A 147 -9.62 -5.82 -14.05
CA VAL A 147 -10.57 -6.44 -13.13
C VAL A 147 -9.98 -6.56 -11.74
N ALA A 148 -8.71 -6.96 -11.61
CA ALA A 148 -8.06 -7.07 -10.33
C ALA A 148 -7.90 -5.71 -9.65
N ALA A 149 -7.39 -4.69 -10.34
CA ALA A 149 -7.21 -3.36 -9.77
C ALA A 149 -8.54 -2.68 -9.42
N ALA A 150 -9.55 -2.77 -10.30
CA ALA A 150 -10.89 -2.24 -10.03
C ALA A 150 -11.55 -2.97 -8.85
N SER A 151 -11.49 -4.31 -8.83
CA SER A 151 -12.02 -5.10 -7.72
C SER A 151 -11.30 -4.79 -6.40
N THR A 152 -9.98 -4.62 -6.41
CA THR A 152 -9.23 -4.20 -5.21
C THR A 152 -9.71 -2.84 -4.71
N ALA A 153 -9.88 -1.85 -5.61
CA ALA A 153 -10.36 -0.53 -5.21
C ALA A 153 -11.79 -0.56 -4.64
N ILE A 154 -12.70 -1.30 -5.29
CA ILE A 154 -14.09 -1.48 -4.83
C ILE A 154 -14.11 -2.19 -3.48
N LEU A 155 -13.30 -3.24 -3.31
CA LEU A 155 -13.24 -4.00 -2.07
C LEU A 155 -12.63 -3.18 -0.92
N SER A 156 -11.57 -2.42 -1.19
CA SER A 156 -11.00 -1.47 -0.22
C SER A 156 -12.00 -0.40 0.19
N LEU A 157 -12.83 0.09 -0.74
CA LEU A 157 -13.92 1.01 -0.43
C LEU A 157 -14.98 0.35 0.45
N ALA A 158 -15.45 -0.84 0.08
CA ALA A 158 -16.41 -1.61 0.86
C ALA A 158 -15.89 -1.88 2.28
N TYR A 159 -14.63 -2.31 2.42
CA TYR A 159 -14.03 -2.52 3.73
C TYR A 159 -13.83 -1.22 4.50
N GLY A 160 -13.50 -0.12 3.84
CA GLY A 160 -13.41 1.20 4.48
C GLY A 160 -14.72 1.62 5.16
N VAL A 161 -15.86 1.18 4.63
CA VAL A 161 -17.19 1.50 5.17
C VAL A 161 -17.68 0.44 6.15
N PHE A 162 -17.67 -0.84 5.77
CA PHE A 162 -18.39 -1.91 6.47
C PHE A 162 -17.52 -2.77 7.39
N LEU A 163 -16.19 -2.70 7.29
CA LEU A 163 -15.31 -3.61 8.04
C LEU A 163 -15.41 -3.37 9.56
N GLY A 164 -15.75 -2.15 9.99
CA GLY A 164 -15.96 -1.85 11.42
C GLY A 164 -17.09 -2.67 12.03
N ASP A 165 -18.23 -2.71 11.35
CA ASP A 165 -19.41 -3.44 11.82
C ASP A 165 -19.15 -4.96 11.85
N ILE A 166 -18.47 -5.48 10.83
CA ILE A 166 -18.08 -6.89 10.75
C ILE A 166 -17.14 -7.25 11.91
N VAL A 167 -16.16 -6.39 12.18
CA VAL A 167 -15.22 -6.53 13.29
C VAL A 167 -15.97 -6.59 14.62
N GLN A 168 -16.87 -5.64 14.89
CA GLN A 168 -17.63 -5.59 16.14
C GLN A 168 -18.52 -6.83 16.33
N ALA A 169 -19.19 -7.29 15.27
CA ALA A 169 -20.00 -8.51 15.32
C ALA A 169 -19.16 -9.77 15.64
N ALA A 170 -17.92 -9.83 15.17
CA ALA A 170 -17.01 -10.95 15.36
C ALA A 170 -16.30 -10.97 16.73
N VAL A 171 -16.29 -9.85 17.48
CA VAL A 171 -15.61 -9.76 18.80
C VAL A 171 -16.21 -10.72 19.83
N GLY A 172 -17.47 -11.15 19.68
CA GLY A 172 -18.08 -12.15 20.58
C GLY A 172 -17.76 -13.61 20.23
N TRP A 173 -17.17 -13.88 19.06
CA TRP A 173 -17.02 -15.26 18.56
C TRP A 173 -15.87 -16.00 19.23
N SER A 174 -15.81 -17.32 19.03
CA SER A 174 -14.65 -18.12 19.45
C SER A 174 -13.39 -17.71 18.65
N LEU A 175 -12.21 -17.90 19.24
CA LEU A 175 -10.94 -17.53 18.59
C LEU A 175 -10.78 -18.19 17.20
N ALA A 176 -11.18 -19.45 17.06
CA ALA A 176 -11.11 -20.16 15.77
C ALA A 176 -11.98 -19.49 14.70
N MET A 177 -13.20 -19.09 15.04
CA MET A 177 -14.09 -18.35 14.13
C MET A 177 -13.53 -16.98 13.77
N ARG A 178 -12.95 -16.27 14.74
CA ARG A 178 -12.28 -14.97 14.51
C ARG A 178 -11.09 -15.08 13.56
N ILE A 179 -10.29 -16.14 13.69
CA ILE A 179 -9.20 -16.44 12.75
C ILE A 179 -9.78 -16.73 11.35
N GLY A 180 -10.82 -17.57 11.28
CA GLY A 180 -11.47 -17.95 10.03
C GLY A 180 -12.02 -16.75 9.26
N VAL A 181 -12.77 -15.86 9.93
CA VAL A 181 -13.32 -14.65 9.29
C VAL A 181 -12.21 -13.68 8.88
N SER A 182 -11.16 -13.52 9.70
CA SER A 182 -10.01 -12.67 9.35
C SER A 182 -9.30 -13.19 8.10
N LEU A 183 -9.03 -14.49 8.02
CA LEU A 183 -8.45 -15.12 6.82
C LEU A 183 -9.36 -14.98 5.60
N GLY A 184 -10.67 -15.17 5.76
CA GLY A 184 -11.64 -15.00 4.68
C GLY A 184 -11.66 -13.58 4.13
N LEU A 185 -11.64 -12.58 5.02
CA LEU A 185 -11.60 -11.17 4.63
C LEU A 185 -10.28 -10.76 4.00
N VAL A 186 -9.15 -11.33 4.43
CA VAL A 186 -7.82 -11.12 3.82
C VAL A 186 -7.70 -11.80 2.46
N ALA A 187 -8.35 -12.95 2.26
CA ALA A 187 -8.20 -13.76 1.05
C ALA A 187 -8.53 -12.99 -0.23
N ALA A 188 -9.69 -12.33 -0.27
CA ALA A 188 -10.16 -11.60 -1.44
C ALA A 188 -9.20 -10.48 -1.90
N PRO A 189 -8.80 -9.50 -1.06
CA PRO A 189 -7.85 -8.48 -1.49
C PRO A 189 -6.49 -9.10 -1.81
N ALA A 190 -5.99 -10.04 -1.01
CA ALA A 190 -4.66 -10.64 -1.22
C ALA A 190 -4.57 -11.40 -2.56
N LEU A 191 -5.60 -12.18 -2.92
CA LEU A 191 -5.69 -12.87 -4.22
C LEU A 191 -5.63 -11.87 -5.38
N LEU A 192 -6.44 -10.81 -5.32
CA LEU A 192 -6.50 -9.79 -6.38
C LEU A 192 -5.16 -9.06 -6.53
N MET A 193 -4.61 -8.56 -5.41
CA MET A 193 -3.33 -7.85 -5.38
C MET A 193 -2.17 -8.73 -5.85
N GLY A 194 -2.19 -10.02 -5.47
CA GLY A 194 -1.18 -11.01 -5.85
C GLY A 194 -1.12 -11.29 -7.35
N THR A 195 -2.16 -10.95 -8.11
CA THR A 195 -2.15 -11.10 -9.58
C THR A 195 -1.38 -9.96 -10.28
N LEU A 196 -1.30 -8.77 -9.68
CA LEU A 196 -0.92 -7.55 -10.39
C LEU A 196 0.60 -7.36 -10.54
N LEU A 197 1.37 -7.66 -9.49
CA LEU A 197 2.82 -7.59 -9.53
C LEU A 197 3.44 -8.55 -10.58
N PRO A 198 3.16 -9.87 -10.57
CA PRO A 198 3.73 -10.80 -11.55
C PRO A 198 3.26 -10.50 -12.98
N THR A 199 2.00 -10.07 -13.16
CA THR A 199 1.50 -9.68 -14.50
C THR A 199 2.23 -8.44 -15.02
N GLY A 200 2.43 -7.42 -14.18
CA GLY A 200 3.21 -6.23 -14.53
C GLY A 200 4.66 -6.56 -14.87
N LEU A 201 5.31 -7.44 -14.10
CA LEU A 201 6.68 -7.88 -14.37
C LEU A 201 6.80 -8.60 -15.72
N ARG A 202 5.87 -9.50 -16.06
CA ARG A 202 5.88 -10.18 -17.38
C ARG A 202 5.73 -9.17 -18.52
N LEU A 203 4.81 -8.21 -18.41
CA LEU A 203 4.61 -7.18 -19.43
C LEU A 203 5.84 -6.29 -19.60
N VAL A 204 6.46 -5.86 -18.49
CA VAL A 204 7.65 -5.02 -18.52
C VAL A 204 8.87 -5.80 -19.02
N ALA A 205 9.04 -7.07 -18.65
CA ALA A 205 10.14 -7.89 -19.12
C ALA A 205 10.18 -8.02 -20.65
N THR A 206 9.02 -8.01 -21.32
CA THR A 206 8.97 -8.04 -22.80
C THR A 206 9.43 -6.75 -23.48
N ARG A 207 9.44 -5.62 -22.77
CA ARG A 207 9.72 -4.28 -23.33
C ARG A 207 11.04 -3.70 -22.83
N HIS A 208 11.32 -3.91 -21.55
CA HIS A 208 12.41 -3.32 -20.78
C HIS A 208 12.91 -4.34 -19.73
N ALA A 209 13.55 -5.42 -20.17
CA ALA A 209 14.07 -6.43 -19.25
C ALA A 209 15.06 -5.84 -18.21
N GLU A 210 15.78 -4.77 -18.58
CA GLU A 210 16.73 -4.07 -17.74
C GLU A 210 16.12 -3.35 -16.52
N ILE A 211 14.82 -3.05 -16.54
CA ILE A 211 14.14 -2.39 -15.41
C ILE A 211 13.47 -3.36 -14.44
N VAL A 212 13.48 -4.67 -14.71
CA VAL A 212 12.87 -5.69 -13.84
C VAL A 212 13.47 -5.68 -12.41
N PRO A 213 14.81 -5.60 -12.22
CA PRO A 213 15.37 -5.46 -10.87
C PRO A 213 14.96 -4.16 -10.18
N TRP A 214 14.84 -3.07 -10.94
CA TRP A 214 14.38 -1.78 -10.43
C TRP A 214 12.92 -1.80 -10.01
N ALA A 215 12.06 -2.52 -10.75
CA ALA A 215 10.67 -2.72 -10.40
C ALA A 215 10.51 -3.40 -9.03
N TRP A 216 11.27 -4.47 -8.79
CA TRP A 216 11.31 -5.14 -7.47
C TRP A 216 11.83 -4.21 -6.37
N GLY A 217 12.96 -3.54 -6.62
CA GLY A 217 13.58 -2.64 -5.63
C GLY A 217 12.68 -1.48 -5.24
N LEU A 218 12.06 -0.81 -6.22
CA LEU A 218 11.15 0.30 -5.97
C LEU A 218 9.84 -0.14 -5.33
N ASN A 219 9.31 -1.31 -5.68
CA ASN A 219 8.14 -1.86 -4.99
C ASN A 219 8.43 -2.06 -3.50
N GLY A 220 9.56 -2.71 -3.17
CA GLY A 220 9.99 -2.90 -1.78
C GLY A 220 10.24 -1.58 -1.05
N ALA A 221 10.97 -0.65 -1.68
CA ALA A 221 11.24 0.66 -1.09
C ALA A 221 9.97 1.48 -0.85
N ALA A 222 9.02 1.43 -1.79
CA ALA A 222 7.72 2.07 -1.67
C ALA A 222 6.89 1.45 -0.55
N SER A 223 6.96 0.13 -0.33
CA SER A 223 6.31 -0.54 0.80
C SER A 223 6.92 -0.12 2.14
N VAL A 224 8.25 -0.01 2.24
CA VAL A 224 8.92 0.44 3.47
C VAL A 224 8.54 1.88 3.81
N LEU A 225 8.64 2.80 2.86
CA LEU A 225 8.19 4.20 3.05
C LEU A 225 6.69 4.26 3.35
N GLY A 226 5.90 3.48 2.62
CA GLY A 226 4.46 3.35 2.77
C GLY A 226 4.05 2.87 4.15
N SER A 227 4.85 2.04 4.82
CA SER A 227 4.51 1.56 6.17
C SER A 227 4.45 2.69 7.21
N VAL A 228 5.44 3.59 7.17
CA VAL A 228 5.50 4.76 8.05
C VAL A 228 4.46 5.80 7.62
N LEU A 229 4.31 6.00 6.30
CA LEU A 229 3.32 6.92 5.75
C LEU A 229 1.88 6.48 6.10
N ALA A 230 1.58 5.18 6.10
CA ALA A 230 0.27 4.65 6.48
C ALA A 230 -0.06 5.01 7.92
N MET A 231 0.88 4.83 8.85
CA MET A 231 0.71 5.23 10.25
C MET A 231 0.52 6.75 10.39
N PHE A 232 1.35 7.54 9.69
CA PHE A 232 1.23 9.00 9.69
C PHE A 232 -0.12 9.46 9.16
N LEU A 233 -0.62 8.86 8.07
CA LEU A 233 -1.93 9.17 7.52
C LEU A 233 -3.07 8.71 8.43
N ALA A 234 -2.97 7.51 9.04
CA ALA A 234 -4.00 6.96 9.93
C ALA A 234 -4.23 7.85 11.15
N ILE A 235 -3.18 8.47 11.66
CA ILE A 235 -3.23 9.46 12.75
C ILE A 235 -4.18 10.62 12.44
N PHE A 236 -4.25 11.08 11.18
CA PHE A 236 -5.10 12.22 10.79
C PHE A 236 -6.41 11.81 10.12
N LEU A 237 -6.39 10.71 9.38
CA LEU A 237 -7.45 10.29 8.47
C LEU A 237 -8.23 9.08 8.99
N GLY A 238 -7.65 8.27 9.89
CA GLY A 238 -8.15 6.96 10.30
C GLY A 238 -7.77 5.83 9.34
N PHE A 239 -7.77 4.59 9.83
CA PHE A 239 -7.38 3.42 9.04
C PHE A 239 -8.37 3.11 7.89
N SER A 240 -9.64 3.50 7.99
CA SER A 240 -10.62 3.39 6.88
C SER A 240 -10.14 4.13 5.65
N LYS A 241 -9.70 5.38 5.85
CA LYS A 241 -9.27 6.23 4.74
C LYS A 241 -7.94 5.78 4.18
N VAL A 242 -7.02 5.31 5.03
CA VAL A 242 -5.77 4.70 4.56
C VAL A 242 -6.05 3.46 3.70
N LEU A 243 -7.00 2.62 4.10
CA LEU A 243 -7.44 1.46 3.32
C LEU A 243 -8.01 1.86 1.95
N ILE A 244 -8.88 2.89 1.91
CA ILE A 244 -9.46 3.43 0.67
C ILE A 244 -8.35 4.02 -0.24
N ILE A 245 -7.42 4.78 0.33
CA ILE A 245 -6.27 5.32 -0.41
C ILE A 245 -5.41 4.19 -0.98
N GLY A 246 -5.20 3.12 -0.20
CA GLY A 246 -4.52 1.92 -0.66
C GLY A 246 -5.20 1.30 -1.89
N GLY A 247 -6.53 1.15 -1.86
CA GLY A 247 -7.32 0.72 -3.02
C GLY A 247 -7.23 1.67 -4.22
N ALA A 248 -7.28 2.99 -3.98
CA ALA A 248 -7.13 4.00 -5.03
C ALA A 248 -5.74 3.94 -5.69
N MET A 249 -4.69 3.55 -4.95
CA MET A 249 -3.35 3.37 -5.51
C MET A 249 -3.28 2.27 -6.56
N TYR A 250 -4.13 1.25 -6.47
CA TYR A 250 -4.28 0.24 -7.54
C TYR A 250 -4.90 0.82 -8.81
N LEU A 251 -5.83 1.77 -8.71
CA LEU A 251 -6.35 2.50 -9.89
C LEU A 251 -5.28 3.41 -10.50
N VAL A 252 -4.48 4.08 -9.67
CA VAL A 252 -3.35 4.88 -10.16
C VAL A 252 -2.34 3.99 -10.89
N ALA A 253 -2.00 2.82 -10.32
CA ALA A 253 -1.17 1.83 -10.99
C ALA A 253 -1.79 1.46 -12.35
N LEU A 254 -3.08 1.16 -12.38
CA LEU A 254 -3.79 0.80 -13.61
C LEU A 254 -3.67 1.87 -14.72
N LEU A 255 -3.85 3.14 -14.37
CA LEU A 255 -3.72 4.27 -15.30
C LEU A 255 -2.29 4.42 -15.84
N LEU A 256 -1.29 4.16 -14.99
CA LEU A 256 0.12 4.15 -15.38
C LEU A 256 0.42 2.97 -16.31
N GLY A 257 -0.15 1.78 -16.06
CA GLY A 257 0.06 0.58 -16.87
C GLY A 257 -0.59 0.63 -18.26
N PHE A 258 -1.71 1.36 -18.43
CA PHE A 258 -2.51 1.31 -19.68
C PHE A 258 -2.26 2.40 -20.71
N ARG A 259 -1.49 3.45 -20.39
CA ARG A 259 -1.34 4.61 -21.28
C ARG A 259 -0.46 4.40 -22.52
N ARG A 260 -0.32 3.18 -23.07
CA ARG A 260 0.15 2.97 -24.47
C ARG A 260 -0.07 1.54 -24.97
N GLY A 261 -0.84 1.45 -26.05
CA GLY A 261 -1.12 0.28 -26.86
C GLY A 261 -1.95 0.68 -28.07
N THR A 262 -1.62 1.80 -28.72
CA THR A 262 -1.90 1.98 -30.14
C THR A 262 -0.55 1.87 -30.82
N PRO A 263 -0.29 0.78 -31.57
CA PRO A 263 0.65 0.88 -32.68
C PRO A 263 0.13 2.05 -33.52
N ARG A 264 0.93 3.08 -33.73
CA ARG A 264 0.70 3.88 -34.92
C ARG A 264 0.98 2.93 -36.07
N ASP A 265 0.01 2.75 -36.94
CA ASP A 265 0.23 2.24 -38.28
C ASP A 265 1.38 3.05 -38.88
N GLU A 266 2.57 2.45 -38.89
CA GLU A 266 3.58 2.74 -39.91
C GLU A 266 3.10 2.03 -41.18
N ALA A 267 2.00 2.54 -41.72
CA ALA A 267 1.54 2.29 -43.08
C ALA A 267 1.51 3.66 -43.76
N GLY A 268 2.48 3.86 -44.66
CA GLY A 268 2.70 5.09 -45.41
C GLY A 268 4.16 5.17 -45.82
#